data_AF-A0A328WMC3-F1
#
_entry.id   AF-A0A328WMC3-F1
#
_cell.length_a   1.000
_cell.length_b   1.000
_cell.length_c   1.000
_cell.angle_alpha   90.00
_cell.angle_beta   90.00
_cell.angle_gamma   90.00
#
_symmetry.space_group_name_H-M   'P 1'
#
loop_
_entity.id
_entity.type
_entity.pdbx_description
1 polymer ?
#
loop_
_entity_poly.entity_id
_entity_poly.type
_entity_poly.pdbx_seq_one_letter_code
_entity_poly.pdbx_strand_id
1 'polypeptide(L)'
;MKVTKKDIEKLIKSRKNDSFLNHLWNAISGNFQPQGEISKNHIKIWKQNIWFGSFYTVFIFELNDNLHLIKISDKLNSFGKFLIILIFSGFLLAIIPENFTNFNFTDNWLTVSTVVIFAIILVLVFRKVYILEKQNQLNEIFEILDIETEHEIPEKEWSAKNIIIRLFTYPFCLFLIGLNFFFIIPNEQYILALGAFSFVGFYLVTDLKMIFRRKNSSNNRS
;
A
#
# COMPACT_ATOMS: atom_id res chain seq x y z
N MET A 1 12.55 14.58 -26.42
CA MET A 1 13.42 13.45 -26.84
C MET A 1 12.57 12.18 -27.02
N LYS A 2 12.86 11.26 -27.96
CA LYS A 2 12.11 9.98 -28.07
C LYS A 2 12.81 8.89 -27.27
N VAL A 3 12.12 8.32 -26.28
CA VAL A 3 12.65 7.23 -25.44
C VAL A 3 12.83 5.96 -26.27
N THR A 4 14.04 5.41 -26.29
CA THR A 4 14.37 4.18 -27.02
C THR A 4 14.39 2.97 -26.10
N LYS A 5 14.32 1.77 -26.69
CA LYS A 5 14.52 0.50 -25.98
C LYS A 5 15.79 0.50 -25.11
N LYS A 6 16.91 1.01 -25.64
CA LYS A 6 18.20 1.04 -24.92
C LYS A 6 18.15 1.89 -23.67
N ASP A 7 17.35 2.95 -23.67
CA ASP A 7 17.21 3.82 -22.49
C ASP A 7 16.42 3.13 -21.39
N ILE A 8 15.37 2.40 -21.77
CA ILE A 8 14.57 1.59 -20.84
C ILE A 8 15.39 0.42 -20.28
N GLU A 9 16.23 -0.22 -21.08
CA GLU A 9 17.07 -1.33 -20.63
C GLU A 9 18.08 -0.92 -19.54
N LYS A 10 18.57 0.34 -19.56
CA LYS A 10 19.48 0.87 -18.52
C LYS A 10 18.82 0.93 -17.14
N LEU A 11 17.49 0.97 -17.06
CA LEU A 11 16.75 0.96 -15.81
C LEU A 11 16.85 -0.40 -15.09
N ILE A 12 17.18 -1.49 -15.80
CA ILE A 12 17.20 -2.85 -15.25
C ILE A 12 18.61 -3.18 -14.76
N LYS A 13 18.76 -3.41 -13.45
CA LYS A 13 20.02 -3.92 -12.87
C LYS A 13 20.11 -5.44 -12.91
N SER A 14 18.97 -6.13 -12.81
CA SER A 14 18.92 -7.59 -12.79
C SER A 14 17.82 -8.13 -13.69
N ARG A 15 18.18 -8.98 -14.64
CA ARG A 15 17.24 -9.60 -15.56
C ARG A 15 16.53 -10.78 -14.90
N LYS A 16 15.20 -10.72 -14.82
CA LYS A 16 14.33 -11.76 -14.26
C LYS A 16 13.05 -11.82 -15.07
N ASN A 17 12.39 -12.98 -15.08
CA ASN A 17 11.07 -13.10 -15.71
C ASN A 17 9.98 -12.64 -14.73
N ASP A 18 8.94 -11.98 -15.24
CA ASP A 18 7.75 -11.62 -14.45
C ASP A 18 6.93 -12.88 -14.18
N SER A 19 7.18 -13.49 -13.01
CA SER A 19 6.55 -14.73 -12.57
C SER A 19 6.33 -14.71 -11.06
N PHE A 20 5.35 -15.48 -10.59
CA PHE A 20 4.99 -15.55 -9.17
C PHE A 20 6.19 -15.89 -8.27
N LEU A 21 6.94 -16.94 -8.59
CA LEU A 21 8.08 -17.38 -7.79
C LEU A 21 9.20 -16.33 -7.73
N ASN A 22 9.44 -15.61 -8.82
CA ASN A 22 10.42 -14.53 -8.81
C ASN A 22 9.95 -13.37 -7.91
N HIS A 23 8.67 -13.00 -7.94
CA HIS A 23 8.15 -11.96 -7.08
C HIS A 23 8.12 -12.36 -5.60
N LEU A 24 7.77 -13.61 -5.30
CA LEU A 24 7.85 -14.20 -3.96
C LEU A 24 9.30 -14.19 -3.45
N TRP A 25 10.23 -14.73 -4.23
CA TRP A 25 11.64 -14.75 -3.84
C TRP A 25 12.20 -13.35 -3.67
N ASN A 26 11.82 -12.41 -4.54
CA ASN A 26 12.23 -11.02 -4.42
C ASN A 26 11.76 -10.42 -3.09
N ALA A 27 10.52 -10.70 -2.69
CA ALA A 27 9.95 -10.23 -1.42
C ALA A 27 10.66 -10.83 -0.20
N ILE A 28 11.03 -12.11 -0.25
CA ILE A 28 11.73 -12.80 0.84
C ILE A 28 13.21 -12.38 0.93
N SER A 29 13.88 -12.24 -0.21
CA SER A 29 15.30 -11.91 -0.28
C SER A 29 15.61 -10.45 0.04
N GLY A 30 14.60 -9.57 0.05
CA GLY A 30 14.79 -8.14 0.32
C GLY A 30 15.65 -7.43 -0.74
N ASN A 31 15.61 -7.89 -1.99
CA ASN A 31 16.37 -7.27 -3.06
C ASN A 31 15.62 -6.05 -3.64
N PHE A 32 16.07 -4.86 -3.26
CA PHE A 32 15.49 -3.58 -3.71
C PHE A 32 16.04 -3.07 -5.04
N GLN A 33 16.90 -3.83 -5.72
CA GLN A 33 17.41 -3.42 -7.02
C GLN A 33 16.33 -3.50 -8.11
N PRO A 34 16.30 -2.54 -9.06
CA PRO A 34 15.44 -2.61 -10.22
C PRO A 34 15.65 -3.90 -11.02
N GLN A 35 14.56 -4.61 -11.26
CA GLN A 35 14.53 -5.87 -11.98
C GLN A 35 13.62 -5.74 -13.20
N GLY A 36 13.85 -6.58 -14.20
CA GLY A 36 13.00 -6.54 -15.38
C GLY A 36 13.15 -7.70 -16.35
N GLU A 37 12.12 -7.83 -17.17
CA GLU A 37 12.02 -8.79 -18.27
C GLU A 37 12.13 -8.02 -19.59
N ILE A 38 13.10 -8.40 -20.43
CA ILE A 38 13.31 -7.80 -21.75
C ILE A 38 12.82 -8.77 -22.81
N SER A 39 11.82 -8.34 -23.58
CA SER A 39 11.29 -9.03 -24.76
C SER A 39 11.54 -8.19 -26.02
N LYS A 40 11.05 -8.65 -27.18
CA LYS A 40 11.27 -7.94 -28.46
C LYS A 40 10.59 -6.57 -28.46
N ASN A 41 9.28 -6.56 -28.23
CA ASN A 41 8.40 -5.39 -28.37
C ASN A 41 7.85 -4.89 -27.03
N HIS A 42 8.24 -5.50 -25.91
CA HIS A 42 7.89 -4.98 -24.60
C HIS A 42 9.02 -5.21 -23.59
N ILE A 43 9.12 -4.31 -22.63
CA ILE A 43 10.00 -4.44 -21.48
C ILE A 43 9.15 -4.31 -20.23
N LYS A 44 9.34 -5.20 -19.26
CA LYS A 44 8.70 -5.10 -17.95
C LYS A 44 9.74 -4.71 -16.91
N ILE A 45 9.42 -3.75 -16.05
CA ILE A 45 10.30 -3.27 -14.99
C ILE A 45 9.54 -3.24 -13.68
N TRP A 46 10.21 -3.66 -12.62
CA TRP A 46 9.70 -3.52 -11.26
C TRP A 46 10.84 -3.24 -10.30
N LYS A 47 10.51 -2.55 -9.22
CA LYS A 47 11.42 -2.25 -8.12
C LYS A 47 10.66 -2.42 -6.81
N GLN A 48 11.30 -3.06 -5.84
CA GLN A 48 10.75 -3.11 -4.48
C GLN A 48 11.11 -1.84 -3.72
N ASN A 49 10.21 -1.44 -2.84
CA ASN A 49 10.41 -0.34 -1.91
C ASN A 49 10.19 -0.86 -0.49
N ILE A 50 11.05 -0.46 0.43
CA ILE A 50 11.01 -0.90 1.83
C ILE A 50 9.68 -0.60 2.52
N TRP A 51 8.98 0.46 2.08
CA TRP A 51 7.70 0.88 2.66
C TRP A 51 6.49 0.11 2.13
N PHE A 52 6.58 -0.36 0.89
CA PHE A 52 5.48 -1.01 0.18
C PHE A 52 5.68 -2.53 0.06
N GLY A 53 6.89 -2.99 0.40
CA GLY A 53 7.28 -4.39 0.50
C GLY A 53 6.93 -5.16 -0.77
N SER A 54 5.98 -6.08 -0.64
CA SER A 54 5.52 -6.96 -1.71
C SER A 54 4.47 -6.35 -2.64
N PHE A 55 3.98 -5.14 -2.35
CA PHE A 55 2.91 -4.46 -3.10
C PHE A 55 3.48 -3.40 -4.06
N TYR A 56 4.38 -3.81 -4.94
CA TYR A 56 4.96 -2.95 -5.97
C TYR A 56 4.35 -3.20 -7.35
N THR A 57 4.52 -2.19 -8.20
CA THR A 57 4.00 -2.17 -9.56
C THR A 57 5.00 -2.80 -10.53
N VAL A 58 4.47 -3.54 -11.50
CA VAL A 58 5.22 -3.96 -12.69
C VAL A 58 4.79 -3.03 -13.83
N PHE A 59 5.71 -2.18 -14.27
CA PHE A 59 5.52 -1.32 -15.44
C PHE A 59 5.84 -2.09 -16.70
N ILE A 60 5.01 -1.93 -17.72
CA ILE A 60 5.12 -2.60 -19.01
C ILE A 60 5.25 -1.50 -20.07
N PHE A 61 6.44 -1.43 -20.66
CA PHE A 61 6.78 -0.51 -21.74
C PHE A 61 6.52 -1.21 -23.06
N GLU A 62 5.55 -0.74 -23.83
CA GLU A 62 5.23 -1.25 -25.16
C GLU A 62 6.01 -0.43 -26.21
N LEU A 63 6.71 -1.13 -27.10
CA LEU A 63 7.57 -0.57 -28.13
C LEU A 63 6.98 -0.81 -29.52
N ASN A 64 7.20 0.13 -30.45
CA ASN A 64 6.90 -0.08 -31.87
C ASN A 64 8.01 -0.91 -32.55
N ASP A 65 7.82 -1.19 -33.85
CA ASP A 65 8.80 -1.90 -34.67
C ASP A 65 10.13 -1.14 -34.80
N ASN A 66 10.11 0.18 -34.63
CA ASN A 66 11.30 1.04 -34.58
C ASN A 66 11.93 1.10 -33.17
N LEU A 67 11.50 0.25 -32.23
CA LEU A 67 12.00 0.16 -30.86
C LEU A 67 11.85 1.46 -30.03
N HIS A 68 10.87 2.29 -30.38
CA HIS A 68 10.50 3.47 -29.62
C HIS A 68 9.32 3.17 -28.70
N LEU A 69 9.33 3.79 -27.52
CA LEU A 69 8.23 3.72 -26.57
C LEU A 69 6.94 4.31 -27.17
N ILE A 70 5.86 3.55 -27.12
CA ILE A 70 4.51 3.99 -27.49
C ILE A 70 3.66 4.21 -26.25
N LYS A 71 3.77 3.28 -25.29
CA LYS A 71 2.83 3.20 -24.17
C LYS A 71 3.50 2.59 -22.95
N ILE A 72 3.14 3.13 -21.79
CA ILE A 72 3.45 2.54 -20.49
C ILE A 72 2.13 2.09 -19.88
N SER A 73 2.05 0.81 -19.54
CA SER A 73 0.97 0.26 -18.72
C SER A 73 1.52 -0.30 -17.42
N ASP A 74 0.63 -0.60 -16.49
CA ASP A 74 1.00 -1.08 -15.16
C ASP A 74 0.12 -2.24 -14.73
N LYS A 75 0.68 -3.10 -13.87
CA LYS A 75 -0.08 -4.10 -13.14
C LYS A 75 0.53 -4.32 -11.77
N LEU A 76 -0.30 -4.70 -10.80
CA LEU A 76 0.18 -5.25 -9.54
C LEU A 76 0.89 -6.59 -9.79
N ASN A 77 2.05 -6.79 -9.17
CA ASN A 77 2.78 -8.05 -9.26
C ASN A 77 1.95 -9.24 -8.74
N SER A 78 2.21 -10.43 -9.25
CA SER A 78 1.40 -11.63 -8.96
C SER A 78 1.43 -12.05 -7.50
N PHE A 79 2.55 -11.86 -6.80
CA PHE A 79 2.65 -12.15 -5.37
C PHE A 79 1.85 -11.15 -4.52
N GLY A 80 1.90 -9.86 -4.84
CA GLY A 80 1.07 -8.83 -4.21
C GLY A 80 -0.43 -9.12 -4.36
N LYS A 81 -0.88 -9.58 -5.54
CA LYS A 81 -2.27 -10.03 -5.74
C LYS A 81 -2.64 -11.21 -4.83
N PHE A 82 -1.74 -12.18 -4.70
CA PHE A 82 -1.94 -13.33 -3.81
C PHE A 82 -2.04 -12.90 -2.34
N LEU A 83 -1.19 -11.99 -1.88
CA LEU A 83 -1.26 -11.49 -0.50
C LEU A 83 -2.58 -10.79 -0.20
N ILE A 84 -3.12 -10.02 -1.15
CA ILE A 84 -4.46 -9.42 -1.00
C ILE A 84 -5.48 -10.53 -0.74
N ILE A 85 -5.53 -11.56 -1.59
CA ILE A 85 -6.46 -12.69 -1.44
C ILE A 85 -6.25 -13.39 -0.10
N LEU A 86 -5.01 -13.68 0.29
CA LEU A 86 -4.69 -14.34 1.55
C LEU A 86 -5.17 -13.55 2.77
N ILE A 87 -4.95 -12.23 2.77
CA ILE A 87 -5.42 -11.33 3.83
C ILE A 87 -6.94 -11.36 3.90
N PHE A 88 -7.65 -11.24 2.77
CA PHE A 88 -9.11 -11.32 2.73
C PHE A 88 -9.63 -12.67 3.23
N SER A 89 -9.02 -13.77 2.81
CA SER A 89 -9.38 -15.11 3.29
C SER A 89 -9.18 -15.26 4.79
N GLY A 90 -8.10 -14.69 5.35
CA GLY A 90 -7.87 -14.67 6.80
C GLY A 90 -8.98 -13.96 7.57
N PHE A 91 -9.46 -12.82 7.08
CA PHE A 91 -10.60 -12.12 7.67
C PHE A 91 -11.89 -12.92 7.59
N LEU A 92 -12.14 -13.62 6.47
CA LEU A 92 -13.33 -14.47 6.34
C LEU A 92 -13.29 -15.65 7.32
N LEU A 93 -12.13 -16.30 7.47
CA LEU A 93 -11.93 -17.38 8.43
C LEU A 93 -12.14 -16.92 9.89
N ALA A 94 -11.81 -15.67 10.22
CA ALA A 94 -12.03 -15.13 11.55
C ALA A 94 -13.52 -14.98 11.92
N ILE A 95 -14.42 -14.91 10.92
CA ILE A 95 -15.87 -14.82 11.15
C ILE A 95 -16.50 -16.22 11.26
N ILE A 96 -15.88 -17.22 10.64
CA ILE A 96 -16.43 -18.57 10.57
C ILE A 96 -16.25 -19.24 11.95
N PRO A 97 -17.35 -19.62 12.63
CA PRO A 97 -17.26 -20.37 13.88
C PRO A 97 -16.64 -21.75 13.62
N GLU A 98 -16.06 -22.37 14.66
CA GLU A 98 -15.41 -23.68 14.58
C GLU A 98 -16.29 -24.77 13.92
N ASN A 99 -17.61 -24.64 14.02
CA ASN A 99 -18.59 -25.44 13.30
C ASN A 99 -19.48 -24.58 12.38
N PHE A 100 -19.26 -24.69 11.07
CA PHE A 100 -20.01 -23.99 10.02
C PHE A 100 -21.54 -24.17 10.10
N THR A 101 -22.00 -25.33 10.59
CA THR A 101 -23.44 -25.66 10.71
C THR A 101 -24.16 -24.87 11.79
N ASN A 102 -23.43 -24.26 12.72
CA ASN A 102 -24.01 -23.53 13.86
C ASN A 102 -23.97 -22.01 13.66
N PHE A 103 -23.57 -21.53 12.48
CA PHE A 103 -23.51 -20.10 12.21
C PHE A 103 -24.93 -19.52 12.01
N ASN A 104 -25.39 -18.74 12.98
CA ASN A 104 -26.59 -17.93 12.85
C ASN A 104 -26.21 -16.48 12.53
N PHE A 105 -26.58 -16.00 11.33
CA PHE A 105 -26.31 -14.63 10.92
C PHE A 105 -27.00 -13.60 11.83
N THR A 106 -28.23 -13.87 12.26
CA THR A 106 -29.03 -12.95 13.08
C THR A 106 -28.40 -12.72 14.44
N ASP A 107 -27.68 -13.70 14.98
CA ASP A 107 -27.00 -13.58 16.29
C ASP A 107 -25.63 -12.90 16.14
N ASN A 108 -25.02 -12.98 14.96
CA ASN A 108 -23.65 -12.52 14.69
C ASN A 108 -23.58 -11.28 13.79
N TRP A 109 -24.71 -10.65 13.47
CA TRP A 109 -24.79 -9.58 12.47
C TRP A 109 -23.87 -8.39 12.80
N LEU A 110 -23.70 -8.06 14.08
CA LEU A 110 -22.77 -7.03 14.54
C LEU A 110 -21.33 -7.39 14.21
N THR A 111 -20.89 -8.60 14.58
CA THR A 111 -19.54 -9.11 14.29
C THR A 111 -19.29 -9.13 12.79
N VAL A 112 -20.23 -9.67 12.00
CA VAL A 112 -20.13 -9.70 10.53
C VAL A 112 -20.00 -8.29 9.97
N SER A 113 -20.85 -7.35 10.41
CA SER A 113 -20.83 -5.96 9.96
C SER A 113 -19.50 -5.28 10.28
N THR A 114 -18.97 -5.49 11.49
CA THR A 114 -17.67 -4.95 11.89
C THR A 114 -16.54 -5.49 11.00
N VAL A 115 -16.49 -6.80 10.75
CA VAL A 115 -15.45 -7.37 9.88
C VAL A 115 -15.59 -6.89 8.44
N VAL A 116 -16.81 -6.79 7.91
CA VAL A 116 -17.06 -6.27 6.55
C VAL A 116 -16.60 -4.81 6.42
N ILE A 117 -16.95 -3.95 7.38
CA ILE A 117 -16.51 -2.54 7.40
C ILE A 117 -14.97 -2.48 7.45
N PHE A 118 -14.34 -3.26 8.32
CA PHE A 118 -12.89 -3.29 8.44
C PHE A 118 -12.21 -3.80 7.16
N ALA A 119 -12.78 -4.83 6.53
CA ALA A 119 -12.33 -5.36 5.25
C ALA A 119 -12.42 -4.32 4.14
N ILE A 120 -13.52 -3.56 4.05
CA ILE A 120 -13.68 -2.46 3.09
C ILE A 120 -12.61 -1.39 3.31
N ILE A 121 -12.40 -0.98 4.56
CA ILE A 121 -11.37 0.01 4.91
C ILE A 121 -9.98 -0.49 4.47
N LEU A 122 -9.66 -1.76 4.72
CA LEU A 122 -8.39 -2.35 4.27
C LEU A 122 -8.26 -2.35 2.74
N VAL A 123 -9.31 -2.68 1.97
CA VAL A 123 -9.30 -2.55 0.50
C VAL A 123 -8.92 -1.12 0.12
N LEU A 124 -9.58 -0.13 0.72
CA LEU A 124 -9.35 1.28 0.40
C LEU A 124 -7.92 1.71 0.75
N VAL A 125 -7.39 1.25 1.88
CA VAL A 125 -5.99 1.47 2.29
C VAL A 125 -5.05 0.89 1.25
N PHE A 126 -5.16 -0.39 0.92
CA PHE A 126 -4.30 -1.05 -0.07
C PHE A 126 -4.39 -0.39 -1.44
N ARG A 127 -5.58 0.02 -1.87
CA ARG A 127 -5.76 0.73 -3.14
C ARG A 127 -5.04 2.07 -3.14
N LYS A 128 -5.13 2.84 -2.05
CA LYS A 128 -4.45 4.13 -1.95
C LYS A 128 -2.94 3.96 -1.90
N VAL A 129 -2.45 2.98 -1.14
CA VAL A 129 -1.04 2.57 -1.07
C VAL A 129 -0.50 2.23 -2.46
N TYR A 130 -1.23 1.41 -3.22
CA TYR A 130 -0.87 1.05 -4.60
C TYR A 130 -0.76 2.27 -5.52
N ILE A 131 -1.76 3.17 -5.50
CA ILE A 131 -1.77 4.37 -6.34
C ILE A 131 -0.57 5.27 -6.02
N LEU A 132 -0.27 5.46 -4.74
CA LEU A 132 0.85 6.29 -4.30
C LEU A 132 2.19 5.70 -4.73
N GLU A 133 2.40 4.39 -4.53
CA GLU A 133 3.65 3.75 -4.94
C GLU A 133 3.81 3.75 -6.46
N LYS A 134 2.73 3.50 -7.21
CA LYS A 134 2.73 3.62 -8.67
C LYS A 134 3.17 5.01 -9.11
N GLN A 135 2.60 6.07 -8.55
CA GLN A 135 2.97 7.45 -8.92
C GLN A 135 4.44 7.75 -8.58
N ASN A 136 4.89 7.33 -7.40
CA ASN A 136 6.27 7.56 -6.97
C ASN A 136 7.28 6.84 -7.87
N GLN A 137 7.03 5.58 -8.21
CA GLN A 137 7.91 4.81 -9.10
C GLN A 137 7.88 5.33 -10.55
N LEU A 138 6.70 5.74 -11.04
CA LEU A 138 6.59 6.30 -12.39
C LEU A 138 7.37 7.61 -12.52
N ASN A 139 7.30 8.48 -11.51
CA ASN A 139 8.08 9.72 -11.47
C ASN A 139 9.59 9.42 -11.45
N GLU A 140 10.05 8.46 -10.64
CA GLU A 140 11.46 8.05 -10.62
C GLU A 140 11.91 7.54 -12.01
N ILE A 141 11.06 6.77 -12.70
CA ILE A 141 11.34 6.30 -14.06
C ILE A 141 11.43 7.46 -15.05
N PHE A 142 10.52 8.43 -14.98
CA PHE A 142 10.51 9.58 -15.87
C PHE A 142 11.71 10.49 -15.67
N GLU A 143 12.13 10.69 -14.42
CA GLU A 143 13.35 11.42 -14.08
C GLU A 143 14.59 10.73 -14.66
N ILE A 144 14.71 9.40 -14.53
CA ILE A 144 15.86 8.67 -15.09
C ILE A 144 15.86 8.66 -16.62
N LEU A 145 14.68 8.64 -17.24
CA LEU A 145 14.52 8.66 -18.70
C LEU A 145 14.56 10.07 -19.29
N ASP A 146 14.76 11.10 -18.46
CA ASP A 146 14.77 12.52 -18.86
C ASP A 146 13.55 12.90 -19.71
N ILE A 147 12.38 12.39 -19.30
CA ILE A 147 11.11 12.75 -19.90
C ILE A 147 10.64 14.01 -19.20
N GLU A 148 10.58 15.13 -19.92
CA GLU A 148 9.99 16.39 -19.42
C GLU A 148 8.57 16.12 -18.91
N THR A 149 8.44 16.07 -17.59
CA THR A 149 7.15 16.06 -16.91
C THR A 149 6.91 17.46 -16.36
N GLU A 150 5.82 18.11 -16.77
CA GLU A 150 5.33 19.38 -16.18
C GLU A 150 4.89 19.24 -14.70
N HIS A 151 5.20 18.13 -14.04
CA HIS A 151 4.83 17.91 -12.64
C HIS A 151 5.83 18.60 -11.72
N GLU A 152 5.47 19.82 -11.28
CA GLU A 152 6.01 20.46 -10.09
C GLU A 152 6.11 19.43 -8.95
N ILE A 153 7.32 19.22 -8.43
CA ILE A 153 7.54 18.43 -7.22
C ILE A 153 6.94 19.22 -6.07
N PRO A 154 5.80 18.82 -5.47
CA PRO A 154 5.29 19.54 -4.32
C PRO A 154 6.21 19.22 -3.15
N GLU A 155 6.75 20.27 -2.50
CA GLU A 155 7.49 20.13 -1.24
C GLU A 155 6.67 19.28 -0.25
N LYS A 156 7.29 18.19 0.21
CA LYS A 156 6.65 16.99 0.73
C LYS A 156 6.13 17.15 2.17
N GLU A 157 5.09 17.96 2.39
CA GLU A 157 4.29 17.94 3.63
C GLU A 157 3.47 16.66 3.75
N TRP A 158 3.06 16.13 2.60
CA TRP A 158 2.31 14.90 2.45
C TRP A 158 3.23 13.82 1.87
N SER A 159 4.17 13.34 2.67
CA SER A 159 4.85 12.09 2.34
C SER A 159 3.78 11.01 2.19
N ALA A 160 3.73 10.31 1.04
CA ALA A 160 2.84 9.17 0.83
C ALA A 160 2.80 8.24 2.05
N LYS A 161 3.96 8.07 2.70
CA LYS A 161 4.13 7.38 3.98
C LYS A 161 3.21 7.90 5.10
N ASN A 162 3.14 9.21 5.32
CA ASN A 162 2.32 9.80 6.39
C ASN A 162 0.82 9.66 6.10
N ILE A 163 0.42 9.76 4.82
CA ILE A 163 -0.97 9.49 4.40
C ILE A 163 -1.32 8.04 4.71
N ILE A 164 -0.46 7.10 4.34
CA ILE A 164 -0.69 5.67 4.51
C ILE A 164 -0.78 5.31 6.00
N ILE A 165 0.14 5.83 6.81
CA ILE A 165 0.13 5.63 8.26
C ILE A 165 -1.19 6.13 8.85
N ARG A 166 -1.66 7.33 8.47
CA ARG A 166 -2.95 7.86 8.96
C ARG A 166 -4.14 7.05 8.49
N LEU A 167 -4.15 6.66 7.21
CA LEU A 167 -5.24 5.91 6.60
C LEU A 167 -5.41 4.52 7.24
N PHE A 168 -4.33 3.89 7.70
CA PHE A 168 -4.40 2.64 8.46
C PHE A 168 -4.72 2.88 9.94
N THR A 169 -4.03 3.84 10.57
CA THR A 169 -4.08 3.97 12.03
C THR A 169 -5.38 4.58 12.52
N TYR A 170 -6.02 5.49 11.79
CA TYR A 170 -7.29 6.08 12.21
C TYR A 170 -8.43 5.04 12.31
N PRO A 171 -8.68 4.21 11.28
CA PRO A 171 -9.60 3.09 11.42
C PRO A 171 -9.22 2.09 12.51
N PHE A 172 -7.92 1.81 12.67
CA PHE A 172 -7.45 0.92 13.73
C PHE A 172 -7.74 1.51 15.12
N CYS A 173 -7.55 2.82 15.31
CA CYS A 173 -7.94 3.52 16.53
C CYS A 173 -9.45 3.41 16.79
N LEU A 174 -10.29 3.62 15.78
CA LEU A 174 -11.74 3.45 15.90
C LEU A 174 -12.13 2.01 16.25
N PHE A 175 -11.47 1.03 15.64
CA PHE A 175 -11.64 -0.38 15.94
C PHE A 175 -11.28 -0.70 17.40
N LEU A 176 -10.13 -0.22 17.89
CA LEU A 176 -9.73 -0.40 19.27
C LEU A 176 -10.73 0.27 20.23
N ILE A 177 -11.21 1.48 19.91
CA ILE A 177 -12.24 2.16 20.71
C ILE A 177 -13.51 1.29 20.77
N GLY A 178 -13.99 0.79 19.63
CA GLY A 178 -15.16 -0.09 19.57
C GLY A 178 -14.96 -1.38 20.37
N LEU A 179 -13.83 -2.05 20.20
CA LEU A 179 -13.48 -3.28 20.92
C LEU A 179 -13.50 -3.06 22.44
N ASN A 180 -13.05 -1.89 22.90
CA ASN A 180 -13.12 -1.54 24.31
C ASN A 180 -14.54 -1.41 24.84
N PHE A 181 -15.40 -0.67 24.14
CA PHE A 181 -16.78 -0.44 24.57
C PHE A 181 -17.66 -1.69 24.50
N PHE A 182 -17.50 -2.52 23.48
CA PHE A 182 -18.39 -3.66 23.25
C PHE A 182 -17.91 -4.97 23.89
N PHE A 183 -16.60 -5.14 24.13
CA PHE A 183 -16.07 -6.42 24.61
C PHE A 183 -15.24 -6.30 25.89
N ILE A 184 -14.34 -5.33 26.01
CA ILE A 184 -13.42 -5.28 27.17
C ILE A 184 -14.11 -4.73 28.42
N ILE A 185 -14.79 -3.59 28.31
CA ILE A 185 -15.48 -2.94 29.44
C ILE A 185 -16.61 -3.83 29.99
N PRO A 186 -17.50 -4.43 29.16
CA PRO A 186 -18.54 -5.32 29.66
C PRO A 186 -18.02 -6.58 30.35
N ASN A 187 -16.80 -7.02 30.02
CA ASN A 187 -16.12 -8.15 30.68
C ASN A 187 -15.27 -7.73 31.90
N GLU A 188 -15.46 -6.51 32.40
CA GLU A 188 -14.77 -5.96 33.59
C GLU A 188 -13.24 -5.88 33.47
N GLN A 189 -12.69 -5.96 32.26
CA GLN A 189 -11.25 -5.92 32.00
C GLN A 189 -10.72 -4.49 31.92
N TYR A 190 -10.96 -3.68 32.95
CA TYR A 190 -10.71 -2.23 32.95
C TYR A 190 -9.23 -1.84 32.76
N ILE A 191 -8.30 -2.65 33.26
CA ILE A 191 -6.85 -2.41 33.08
C ILE A 191 -6.47 -2.53 31.61
N LEU A 192 -6.99 -3.55 30.92
CA LEU A 192 -6.79 -3.74 29.48
C LEU A 192 -7.39 -2.57 28.69
N ALA A 193 -8.56 -2.08 29.14
CA ALA A 193 -9.21 -0.95 28.50
C ALA A 193 -8.44 0.37 28.64
N LEU A 194 -7.94 0.64 29.84
CA LEU A 194 -7.07 1.79 30.11
C LEU A 194 -5.81 1.76 29.26
N GLY A 195 -5.18 0.59 29.10
CA GLY A 195 -4.00 0.43 28.25
C GLY A 195 -4.30 0.73 26.78
N ALA A 196 -5.39 0.17 26.25
CA ALA A 196 -5.81 0.38 24.87
C ALA A 196 -6.19 1.84 24.58
N PHE A 197 -6.96 2.50 25.45
CA PHE A 197 -7.27 3.93 25.30
C PHE A 197 -6.06 4.83 25.42
N SER A 198 -5.11 4.51 26.32
CA SER A 198 -3.86 5.26 26.44
C SER A 198 -3.04 5.19 25.15
N PHE A 199 -2.96 4.00 24.53
CA PHE A 199 -2.29 3.81 23.25
C PHE A 199 -2.96 4.62 22.12
N VAL A 200 -4.28 4.55 22.02
CA VAL A 200 -5.06 5.29 21.02
C VAL A 200 -4.93 6.81 21.22
N GLY A 201 -5.09 7.28 22.46
CA GLY A 201 -4.98 8.69 22.82
C GLY A 201 -3.60 9.26 22.52
N PHE A 202 -2.54 8.55 22.88
CA PHE A 202 -1.16 8.97 22.58
C PHE A 202 -0.93 9.14 21.08
N TYR A 203 -1.37 8.17 20.27
CA TYR A 203 -1.24 8.26 18.81
C TYR A 203 -2.01 9.46 18.23
N LEU A 204 -3.28 9.62 18.59
CA LEU A 204 -4.12 10.71 18.06
C LEU A 204 -3.57 12.09 18.45
N VAL A 205 -3.15 12.26 19.71
CA VAL A 205 -2.57 13.53 20.20
C VAL A 205 -1.27 13.86 19.48
N THR A 206 -0.39 12.87 19.30
CA THR A 206 0.90 13.09 18.62
C THR A 206 0.72 13.44 17.15
N ASP A 207 -0.18 12.76 16.44
CA ASP A 207 -0.46 13.04 15.04
C ASP A 207 -1.18 14.39 14.83
N LEU A 208 -2.16 14.73 15.68
CA LEU A 208 -2.80 16.05 15.67
C LEU A 208 -1.79 17.17 15.95
N LYS A 209 -0.89 16.99 16.93
CA LYS A 209 0.17 17.95 17.22
C LYS A 209 1.10 18.16 16.01
N MET A 210 1.40 17.11 15.26
CA MET A 210 2.19 17.22 14.02
C MET A 210 1.47 18.03 12.94
N ILE A 211 0.14 17.89 12.81
CA ILE A 211 -0.68 18.68 11.88
C ILE A 211 -0.74 20.15 12.31
N PHE A 212 -1.01 20.42 13.58
CA PHE A 212 -1.22 21.79 14.07
C PHE A 212 0.07 22.60 14.24
N ARG A 213 1.22 21.96 14.52
CA ARG A 213 2.50 22.65 14.76
C ARG A 213 3.02 23.44 13.54
N ARG A 214 2.57 23.13 12.31
CA ARG A 214 3.03 23.85 11.10
C ARG A 214 2.14 24.99 10.64
N LYS A 215 0.86 25.04 11.01
CA LYS A 215 -0.03 26.16 10.68
C LYS A 215 0.48 27.50 11.24
N ASN A 216 1.22 27.46 12.37
CA ASN A 216 1.83 28.64 12.98
C ASN A 216 3.20 29.04 12.37
N SER A 217 3.83 28.18 11.56
CA SER A 217 5.15 28.48 10.96
C SER A 217 5.03 29.05 9.53
N SER A 218 3.90 28.84 8.85
CA SER A 218 3.57 29.46 7.56
C SER A 218 3.09 30.90 7.70
N ASN A 219 2.59 31.30 8.88
CA ASN A 219 2.08 32.65 9.12
C ASN A 219 3.15 33.67 9.58
N ASN A 220 4.42 33.24 9.72
CA ASN A 220 5.56 34.08 10.12
C ASN A 220 6.54 34.35 8.97
N ARG A 221 6.11 34.13 7.72
CA ARG A 221 6.83 34.52 6.50
C ARG A 221 5.85 35.22 5.55
N SER A 222 5.37 36.40 5.95
CA SER A 222 4.78 37.40 5.05
C SER A 222 5.49 38.72 5.29
#